data_AF-A0A8J2IRG5-F1
#
_entry.id   AF-A0A8J2IRG5-F1
#
_cell.length_a   1.000
_cell.length_b   1.000
_cell.length_c   1.000
_cell.angle_alpha   90.00
_cell.angle_beta   90.00
_cell.angle_gamma   90.00
#
_symmetry.space_group_name_H-M   'P 1'
#
loop_
_entity.id
_entity.type
_entity.pdbx_description
1 polymer ?
#
loop_
_entity_poly.entity_id
_entity_poly.type
_entity_poly.pdbx_seq_one_letter_code
_entity_poly.pdbx_strand_id
1 'polypeptide(L)'
;MASVTEKISAHAETEMLQLVVKLDRDRILSIAGKVEKRGIRDFLQKASSRLHNDRAKADKFSGWVANHPFTAPPQDWSNATTAMFIDWAAQARWHHAAQLQPLLSDDDTGNKSWLNHLHKVARYHSAIKSMVKLAVKEPEIFAQISIKETMAPKQLRFRYPYDENPLLTVGNLVGADARPVMEQLRSRLDTENLEARLRQACPLKLTLHAEMQLVVFYESNPTRNVCMRFIGTSKKACFLCDRYMRHHPLRLQTSASHQKIYPSWMPPPYYEITQTSIRTPFMKLSKEIEELATRELKHGLTVPRRLWNHDSTAGPSLTATATVPTELRSEGASQRKITAVDSSCSEDSE
;
A
#
# COMPACT_ATOMS: atom_id res chain seq x y z
N MET A 1 -13.77 30.06 16.78
CA MET A 1 -13.63 29.41 18.11
C MET A 1 -13.91 27.93 17.89
N ALA A 2 -12.92 27.06 18.14
CA ALA A 2 -13.09 25.61 17.91
C ALA A 2 -14.22 25.02 18.78
N SER A 3 -15.03 24.13 18.21
CA SER A 3 -16.13 23.48 18.92
C SER A 3 -15.61 22.60 20.07
N VAL A 4 -16.44 22.31 21.09
CA VAL A 4 -16.06 21.44 22.23
C VAL A 4 -15.56 20.07 21.73
N THR A 5 -16.20 19.52 20.70
CA THR A 5 -15.84 18.26 20.06
C THR A 5 -14.45 18.31 19.41
N GLU A 6 -14.07 19.45 18.79
CA GLU A 6 -12.75 19.61 18.18
C GLU A 6 -11.64 19.68 19.23
N LYS A 7 -11.88 20.35 20.36
CA LYS A 7 -10.92 20.40 21.46
C LYS A 7 -10.67 19.01 22.06
N ILE A 8 -11.73 18.21 22.22
CA ILE A 8 -11.63 16.82 22.69
C ILE A 8 -10.85 15.96 21.67
N SER A 9 -11.12 16.11 20.37
CA SER A 9 -10.40 15.39 19.32
C SER A 9 -8.91 15.71 19.29
N ALA A 10 -8.52 16.99 19.39
CA ALA A 10 -7.12 17.41 19.37
C ALA A 10 -6.34 16.89 20.60
N HIS A 11 -7.00 16.87 21.77
CA HIS A 11 -6.42 16.29 22.97
C HIS A 11 -6.22 14.77 22.81
N ALA A 12 -7.23 14.06 22.34
CA ALA A 12 -7.15 12.61 22.09
C ALA A 12 -6.07 12.26 21.04
N GLU A 13 -5.92 13.06 19.98
CA GLU A 13 -4.84 12.89 19.00
C GLU A 13 -3.45 13.01 19.66
N THR A 14 -3.28 13.95 20.58
CA THR A 14 -2.02 14.16 21.30
C THR A 14 -1.71 12.99 22.24
N GLU A 15 -2.69 12.50 23.00
CA GLU A 15 -2.53 11.33 23.88
C GLU A 15 -2.18 10.07 23.08
N MET A 16 -2.89 9.84 21.96
CA MET A 16 -2.62 8.72 21.07
C MET A 16 -1.22 8.80 20.43
N LEU A 17 -0.76 10.00 20.06
CA LEU A 17 0.60 10.19 19.54
C LEU A 17 1.65 9.80 20.59
N GLN A 18 1.48 10.21 21.85
CA GLN A 18 2.40 9.82 22.92
C GLN A 18 2.41 8.31 23.15
N LEU A 19 1.25 7.65 23.08
CA LEU A 19 1.15 6.21 23.21
C LEU A 19 1.85 5.49 22.05
N VAL A 20 1.62 5.92 20.81
CA VAL A 20 2.27 5.38 19.61
C VAL A 20 3.79 5.53 19.67
N VAL A 21 4.28 6.69 20.11
CA VAL A 21 5.73 6.94 20.29
C VAL A 21 6.34 5.95 21.27
N LYS A 22 5.64 5.62 22.36
CA LYS A 22 6.11 4.64 23.35
C LYS A 22 6.09 3.22 22.78
N LEU A 23 5.00 2.83 22.11
CA LEU A 23 4.79 1.46 21.64
C LEU A 23 5.67 1.09 20.44
N ASP A 24 5.92 2.01 19.50
CA ASP A 24 6.64 1.72 18.25
C ASP A 24 7.97 2.48 18.13
N ARG A 25 8.54 2.88 19.28
CA ARG A 25 9.74 3.70 19.41
C ARG A 25 10.89 3.19 18.55
N ASP A 26 11.28 1.92 18.75
CA ASP A 26 12.44 1.33 18.08
C ASP A 26 12.29 1.33 16.56
N ARG A 27 11.07 1.10 16.08
CA ARG A 27 10.76 1.14 14.66
C ARG A 27 10.86 2.56 14.10
N ILE A 28 10.31 3.54 14.81
CA ILE A 28 10.37 4.96 14.41
C ILE A 28 11.84 5.41 14.35
N LEU A 29 12.64 5.10 15.36
CA LEU A 29 14.05 5.45 15.42
C LEU A 29 14.88 4.71 14.35
N SER A 30 14.57 3.44 14.09
CA SER A 30 15.17 2.69 12.97
C SER A 30 14.90 3.37 11.61
N ILE A 31 13.69 3.90 11.42
CA ILE A 31 13.36 4.66 10.20
C ILE A 31 14.07 6.01 10.20
N ALA A 32 14.14 6.73 11.33
CA ALA A 32 14.88 7.99 11.45
C ALA A 32 16.35 7.82 11.03
N GLY A 33 17.03 6.80 11.55
CA GLY A 33 18.41 6.49 11.15
C GLY A 33 18.54 6.15 9.66
N LYS A 34 17.53 5.55 9.03
CA LYS A 34 17.51 5.32 7.57
C LYS A 34 17.27 6.60 6.78
N VAL A 35 16.46 7.54 7.29
CA VAL A 35 16.25 8.86 6.67
C VAL A 35 17.56 9.65 6.71
N GLU A 36 18.23 9.65 7.87
CA GLU A 36 19.52 10.31 8.06
C GLU A 36 20.61 9.75 7.14
N LYS A 37 20.85 8.44 7.18
CA LYS A 37 21.85 7.75 6.35
C LYS A 37 21.62 7.88 4.84
N ARG A 38 20.43 8.30 4.41
CA ARG A 38 20.05 8.44 2.99
C ARG A 38 20.07 9.90 2.51
N GLY A 39 20.72 10.80 3.25
CA GLY A 39 21.08 12.13 2.75
C GLY A 39 20.07 13.24 3.04
N ILE A 40 19.17 13.09 4.02
CA ILE A 40 18.24 14.17 4.39
C ILE A 40 18.98 15.44 4.82
N ARG A 41 20.11 15.33 5.55
CA ARG A 41 20.86 16.48 6.07
C ARG A 41 21.42 17.31 4.91
N ASP A 42 22.06 16.64 3.95
CA ASP A 42 22.60 17.28 2.76
C ASP A 42 21.50 17.96 1.95
N PHE A 43 20.34 17.31 1.81
CA PHE A 43 19.17 17.90 1.16
C PHE A 43 18.70 19.17 1.89
N LEU A 44 18.51 19.11 3.22
CA LEU A 44 18.04 20.24 4.01
C LEU A 44 19.03 21.41 4.01
N GLN A 45 20.34 21.13 4.02
CA GLN A 45 21.37 22.14 3.92
C GLN A 45 21.33 22.85 2.55
N LYS A 46 21.25 22.09 1.45
CA LYS A 46 21.08 22.65 0.09
C LYS A 46 19.80 23.47 -0.02
N ALA A 47 18.69 22.96 0.51
CA ALA A 47 17.40 23.64 0.50
C ALA A 47 17.48 24.96 1.30
N SER A 48 18.12 24.96 2.46
CA SER A 48 18.32 26.17 3.27
C SER A 48 19.11 27.24 2.51
N SER A 49 20.21 26.85 1.86
CA SER A 49 21.02 27.79 1.07
C SER A 49 20.25 28.40 -0.11
N ARG A 50 19.44 27.59 -0.81
CA ARG A 50 18.59 28.08 -1.92
C ARG A 50 17.52 29.06 -1.43
N LEU A 51 16.86 28.73 -0.31
CA LEU A 51 15.84 29.59 0.31
C LEU A 51 16.40 30.89 0.89
N HIS A 52 17.67 30.94 1.27
CA HIS A 52 18.33 32.19 1.68
C HIS A 52 18.67 33.11 0.50
N ASN A 53 18.95 32.54 -0.69
CA ASN A 53 19.34 33.28 -1.88
C ASN A 53 18.12 33.90 -2.61
N ASP A 54 17.02 33.16 -2.67
CA ASP A 54 15.72 33.73 -3.06
C ASP A 54 15.18 34.54 -1.88
N ARG A 55 15.18 35.88 -1.96
CA ARG A 55 14.61 36.79 -0.94
C ARG A 55 13.08 36.64 -0.78
N ALA A 56 12.56 35.44 -0.54
CA ALA A 56 11.16 35.18 -0.31
C ALA A 56 10.84 35.28 1.20
N LYS A 57 9.74 35.99 1.49
CA LYS A 57 9.11 36.12 2.81
C LYS A 57 9.16 34.83 3.62
N ALA A 58 9.21 34.95 4.95
CA ALA A 58 9.08 33.83 5.90
C ALA A 58 7.82 32.99 5.60
N ASP A 59 7.98 32.00 4.73
CA ASP A 59 6.94 31.04 4.38
C ASP A 59 7.05 29.85 5.32
N LYS A 60 5.93 29.16 5.56
CA LYS A 60 5.85 27.99 6.44
C LYS A 60 6.88 26.92 6.06
N PHE A 61 7.24 26.85 4.78
CA PHE A 61 8.24 25.92 4.28
C PHE A 61 9.68 26.21 4.79
N SER A 62 10.11 27.47 4.84
CA SER A 62 11.46 27.78 5.36
C SER A 62 11.57 27.49 6.85
N GLY A 63 10.49 27.76 7.60
CA GLY A 63 10.36 27.33 9.00
C GLY A 63 10.42 25.81 9.17
N TRP A 64 9.81 25.04 8.27
CA TRP A 64 9.89 23.57 8.28
C TRP A 64 11.30 23.05 7.98
N VAL A 65 12.00 23.65 7.01
CA VAL A 65 13.40 23.29 6.69
C VAL A 65 14.31 23.60 7.88
N ALA A 66 14.16 24.75 8.53
CA ALA A 66 14.99 25.17 9.66
C ALA A 66 14.74 24.32 10.92
N ASN A 67 13.48 23.97 11.20
CA ASN A 67 13.09 23.23 12.40
C ASN A 67 13.04 21.71 12.16
N HIS A 68 14.11 21.15 11.57
CA HIS A 68 14.21 19.72 11.34
C HIS A 68 14.74 18.98 12.59
N PRO A 69 14.28 17.75 12.86
CA PRO A 69 14.71 17.01 14.05
C PRO A 69 16.16 16.52 13.97
N PHE A 70 16.76 16.49 12.77
CA PHE A 70 18.10 15.96 12.51
C PHE A 70 19.24 16.98 12.73
N THR A 71 19.30 17.69 13.85
CA THR A 71 20.38 18.65 14.15
C THR A 71 21.70 17.96 14.56
N ALA A 72 22.83 18.69 14.63
CA ALA A 72 24.18 18.12 14.90
C ALA A 72 24.31 17.51 16.33
N PRO A 73 25.25 16.56 16.58
CA PRO A 73 25.14 15.53 17.65
C PRO A 73 25.63 15.93 19.06
N PRO A 74 25.31 15.11 20.11
CA PRO A 74 24.50 13.89 20.09
C PRO A 74 23.00 14.15 20.29
N GLN A 75 22.21 13.61 19.39
CA GLN A 75 20.75 13.75 19.34
C GLN A 75 20.08 12.90 20.43
N ASP A 76 19.46 13.54 21.42
CA ASP A 76 18.58 12.86 22.36
C ASP A 76 17.19 12.65 21.72
N TRP A 77 16.94 11.41 21.29
CA TRP A 77 15.65 10.99 20.75
C TRP A 77 14.64 10.79 21.88
N SER A 78 14.36 11.82 22.68
CA SER A 78 13.30 11.76 23.71
C SER A 78 11.92 11.45 23.08
N ASN A 79 10.94 11.06 23.89
CA ASN A 79 9.57 10.87 23.39
C ASN A 79 9.00 12.14 22.74
N ALA A 80 9.36 13.32 23.25
CA ALA A 80 8.97 14.60 22.66
C ALA A 80 9.62 14.80 21.28
N THR A 81 10.93 14.54 21.15
CA THR A 81 11.64 14.63 19.86
C THR A 81 11.09 13.63 18.84
N THR A 82 10.72 12.42 19.28
CA THR A 82 10.09 11.41 18.40
C THR A 82 8.70 11.85 17.93
N ALA A 83 7.88 12.45 18.80
CA ALA A 83 6.59 13.01 18.42
C ALA A 83 6.75 14.16 17.41
N MET A 84 7.67 15.10 17.69
CA MET A 84 8.03 16.17 16.75
C MET A 84 8.46 15.65 15.39
N PHE A 85 9.22 14.54 15.35
CA PHE A 85 9.63 13.94 14.09
C PHE A 85 8.44 13.37 13.30
N ILE A 86 7.45 12.78 13.97
CA ILE A 86 6.22 12.30 13.31
C ILE A 86 5.46 13.47 12.67
N ASP A 87 5.29 14.57 13.41
CA ASP A 87 4.59 15.76 12.91
C ASP A 87 5.38 16.45 11.79
N TRP A 88 6.69 16.58 11.95
CA TRP A 88 7.57 17.14 10.93
C TRP A 88 7.53 16.32 9.64
N ALA A 89 7.54 14.99 9.74
CA ALA A 89 7.38 14.09 8.61
C ALA A 89 6.00 14.23 7.94
N ALA A 90 4.95 14.43 8.73
CA ALA A 90 3.61 14.67 8.23
C ALA A 90 3.53 16.00 7.44
N GLN A 91 4.13 17.06 7.94
CA GLN A 91 4.19 18.35 7.24
C GLN A 91 4.87 18.24 5.88
N ALA A 92 5.97 17.50 5.79
CA ALA A 92 6.65 17.22 4.52
C ALA A 92 5.69 16.63 3.47
N ARG A 93 4.86 15.67 3.88
CA ARG A 93 3.98 14.92 2.97
C ARG A 93 2.71 15.69 2.58
N TRP A 94 2.07 16.39 3.52
CA TRP A 94 0.73 16.94 3.31
C TRP A 94 0.70 18.46 3.14
N HIS A 95 1.68 19.19 3.67
CA HIS A 95 1.71 20.66 3.62
C HIS A 95 2.78 21.19 2.66
N HIS A 96 3.86 20.44 2.45
CA HIS A 96 5.03 20.90 1.71
C HIS A 96 5.35 20.10 0.44
N ALA A 97 4.46 19.19 0.02
CA ALA A 97 4.71 18.33 -1.13
C ALA A 97 4.97 19.12 -2.44
N ALA A 98 4.21 20.20 -2.65
CA ALA A 98 4.35 21.04 -3.84
C ALA A 98 5.68 21.80 -3.84
N GLN A 99 6.13 22.30 -2.69
CA GLN A 99 7.42 22.99 -2.54
C GLN A 99 8.62 22.04 -2.60
N LEU A 100 8.46 20.79 -2.13
CA LEU A 100 9.50 19.76 -2.19
C LEU A 100 9.73 19.24 -3.61
N GLN A 101 8.67 19.15 -4.43
CA GLN A 101 8.75 18.58 -5.79
C GLN A 101 9.80 19.24 -6.71
N PRO A 102 9.88 20.58 -6.85
CA PRO A 102 10.91 21.21 -7.69
C PRO A 102 12.31 20.98 -7.12
N LEU A 103 12.49 21.13 -5.80
CA LEU A 103 13.80 20.90 -5.15
C LEU A 103 14.32 19.48 -5.32
N LEU A 104 13.43 18.49 -5.38
CA LEU A 104 13.75 17.08 -5.60
C LEU A 104 13.96 16.74 -7.08
N SER A 105 13.60 17.63 -8.01
CA SER A 105 13.78 17.45 -9.45
C SER A 105 15.12 18.01 -9.91
N ASP A 106 15.63 19.02 -9.20
CA ASP A 106 16.94 19.67 -9.40
C ASP A 106 18.09 19.04 -8.59
N ASP A 107 17.86 17.89 -7.94
CA ASP A 107 18.91 17.19 -7.17
C ASP A 107 19.52 16.09 -8.04
N ASP A 108 20.74 16.35 -8.55
CA ASP A 108 21.51 15.48 -9.46
C ASP A 108 21.72 14.05 -8.92
N THR A 109 21.56 13.83 -7.61
CA THR A 109 21.70 12.50 -6.99
C THR A 109 20.51 11.59 -7.28
N GLY A 110 19.35 12.13 -7.66
CA GLY A 110 18.10 11.38 -7.90
C GLY A 110 17.59 10.57 -6.69
N ASN A 111 18.23 10.66 -5.52
CA ASN A 111 18.01 9.75 -4.41
C ASN A 111 16.86 10.21 -3.51
N LYS A 112 15.63 9.94 -3.94
CA LYS A 112 14.39 10.20 -3.17
C LYS A 112 14.13 9.14 -2.08
N SER A 113 15.14 8.34 -1.73
CA SER A 113 14.96 7.20 -0.82
C SER A 113 14.72 7.63 0.63
N TRP A 114 15.33 8.74 1.08
CA TRP A 114 15.04 9.32 2.40
C TRP A 114 13.58 9.76 2.48
N LEU A 115 13.02 10.35 1.42
CA LEU A 115 11.64 10.83 1.38
C LEU A 115 10.65 9.67 1.50
N ASN A 116 10.94 8.54 0.86
CA ASN A 116 10.14 7.33 1.02
C ASN A 116 10.14 6.81 2.46
N HIS A 117 11.23 6.96 3.19
CA HIS A 117 11.30 6.60 4.61
C HIS A 117 10.60 7.62 5.49
N LEU A 118 10.74 8.91 5.19
CA LEU A 118 10.03 9.99 5.88
C LEU A 118 8.51 9.82 5.74
N HIS A 119 8.05 9.50 4.54
CA HIS A 119 6.65 9.16 4.27
C HIS A 119 6.14 7.93 5.04
N LYS A 120 7.01 7.02 5.51
CA LYS A 120 6.59 5.93 6.40
C LYS A 120 6.30 6.45 7.80
N VAL A 121 7.11 7.38 8.30
CA VAL A 121 6.91 8.02 9.61
C VAL A 121 5.68 8.90 9.61
N ALA A 122 5.48 9.68 8.55
CA ALA A 122 4.28 10.50 8.36
C ALA A 122 2.97 9.71 8.55
N ARG A 123 2.96 8.39 8.25
CA ARG A 123 1.77 7.54 8.36
C ARG A 123 1.21 7.44 9.77
N TYR A 124 2.05 7.51 10.81
CA TYR A 124 1.58 7.49 12.19
C TYR A 124 0.60 8.63 12.46
N HIS A 125 0.94 9.85 12.03
CA HIS A 125 0.06 11.01 12.15
C HIS A 125 -1.29 10.79 11.46
N SER A 126 -1.30 10.34 10.20
CA SER A 126 -2.58 10.06 9.51
C SER A 126 -3.40 8.94 10.14
N ALA A 127 -2.74 7.91 10.68
CA ALA A 127 -3.41 6.79 11.33
C ALA A 127 -4.05 7.21 12.66
N ILE A 128 -3.34 8.01 13.47
CA ILE A 128 -3.86 8.57 14.72
C ILE A 128 -5.11 9.41 14.45
N LYS A 129 -5.03 10.37 13.52
CA LYS A 129 -6.18 11.20 13.14
C LYS A 129 -7.38 10.38 12.68
N SER A 130 -7.13 9.38 11.82
CA SER A 130 -8.19 8.50 11.32
C SER A 130 -8.83 7.67 12.45
N MET A 131 -8.02 7.17 13.37
CA MET A 131 -8.47 6.35 14.50
C MET A 131 -9.30 7.17 15.47
N VAL A 132 -8.82 8.36 15.85
CA VAL A 132 -9.56 9.28 16.74
C VAL A 132 -10.87 9.71 16.09
N LYS A 133 -10.84 10.10 14.81
CA LYS A 133 -12.05 10.48 14.06
C LYS A 133 -13.06 9.33 14.00
N LEU A 134 -12.61 8.10 13.79
CA LEU A 134 -13.48 6.93 13.78
C LEU A 134 -14.03 6.63 15.17
N ALA A 135 -13.21 6.73 16.22
CA ALA A 135 -13.64 6.50 17.60
C ALA A 135 -14.70 7.51 18.06
N VAL A 136 -14.58 8.77 17.63
CA VAL A 136 -15.60 9.80 17.90
C VAL A 136 -16.89 9.53 17.14
N LYS A 137 -16.80 9.07 15.89
CA LYS A 137 -17.97 8.86 15.03
C LYS A 137 -18.71 7.55 15.34
N GLU A 138 -17.97 6.48 15.57
CA GLU A 138 -18.46 5.10 15.68
C GLU A 138 -17.78 4.40 16.88
N PRO A 139 -18.02 4.87 18.13
CA PRO A 139 -17.34 4.36 19.32
C PRO A 139 -17.56 2.86 19.54
N GLU A 140 -18.71 2.33 19.11
CA GLU A 140 -19.07 0.91 19.23
C GLU A 140 -18.09 -0.03 18.54
N ILE A 141 -17.40 0.42 17.49
CA ILE A 141 -16.35 -0.36 16.81
C ILE A 141 -15.20 -0.71 17.78
N PHE A 142 -14.96 0.15 18.78
CA PHE A 142 -13.87 0.01 19.74
C PHE A 142 -14.30 -0.59 21.08
N ALA A 143 -15.60 -0.79 21.33
CA ALA A 143 -16.12 -1.22 22.63
C ALA A 143 -15.79 -2.68 22.97
N GLN A 144 -15.65 -3.56 21.97
CA GLN A 144 -15.46 -5.01 22.17
C GLN A 144 -14.38 -5.59 21.26
N ILE A 145 -13.17 -5.03 21.33
CA ILE A 145 -12.03 -5.55 20.55
C ILE A 145 -11.54 -6.87 21.16
N SER A 146 -11.79 -7.98 20.47
CA SER A 146 -11.18 -9.27 20.78
C SER A 146 -9.95 -9.51 19.91
N ILE A 147 -8.79 -9.72 20.52
CA ILE A 147 -7.58 -10.11 19.81
C ILE A 147 -7.48 -11.64 19.83
N LYS A 148 -7.48 -12.25 18.64
CA LYS A 148 -7.21 -13.68 18.48
C LYS A 148 -5.90 -13.84 17.73
N GLU A 149 -4.91 -14.40 18.41
CA GLU A 149 -3.68 -14.80 17.75
C GLU A 149 -3.95 -16.03 16.86
N THR A 150 -3.34 -16.02 15.68
CA THR A 150 -3.34 -17.17 14.76
C THR A 150 -1.92 -17.44 14.32
N MET A 151 -1.54 -18.71 14.32
CA MET A 151 -0.24 -19.11 13.81
C MET A 151 -0.22 -18.93 12.29
N ALA A 152 0.79 -18.23 11.79
CA ALA A 152 1.01 -18.14 10.36
C ALA A 152 1.32 -19.55 9.81
N PRO A 153 0.67 -19.99 8.71
CA PRO A 153 0.97 -21.28 8.12
C PRO A 153 2.44 -21.40 7.71
N LYS A 154 3.00 -22.60 7.83
CA LYS A 154 4.36 -22.87 7.37
C LYS A 154 4.45 -22.65 5.86
N GLN A 155 5.57 -22.12 5.41
CA GLN A 155 5.87 -22.02 3.99
C GLN A 155 5.87 -23.42 3.36
N LEU A 156 5.25 -23.55 2.19
CA LEU A 156 5.20 -24.81 1.46
C LEU A 156 6.22 -24.81 0.33
N ARG A 157 6.89 -25.96 0.14
CA ARG A 157 7.79 -26.14 -0.99
C ARG A 157 7.01 -26.69 -2.18
N PHE A 158 6.81 -25.86 -3.19
CA PHE A 158 6.26 -26.28 -4.46
C PHE A 158 7.30 -27.10 -5.24
N ARG A 159 6.81 -28.09 -5.96
CA ARG A 159 7.58 -28.85 -6.96
C ARG A 159 6.80 -28.77 -8.25
N TYR A 160 7.48 -28.42 -9.33
CA TYR A 160 6.88 -28.53 -10.65
C TYR A 160 6.44 -29.98 -10.86
N PRO A 161 5.18 -30.23 -11.23
CA PRO A 161 4.80 -31.52 -11.77
C PRO A 161 5.75 -31.83 -12.94
N TYR A 162 6.36 -33.02 -12.96
CA TYR A 162 7.15 -33.50 -14.09
C TYR A 162 8.36 -32.63 -14.52
N ASP A 163 8.91 -31.81 -13.60
CA ASP A 163 9.99 -30.84 -13.92
C ASP A 163 9.65 -29.91 -15.10
N GLU A 164 8.38 -29.49 -15.17
CA GLU A 164 7.91 -28.53 -16.17
C GLU A 164 8.88 -27.35 -16.32
N ASN A 165 9.20 -27.07 -17.59
CA ASN A 165 10.12 -26.03 -18.02
C ASN A 165 9.33 -24.70 -18.15
N PRO A 166 9.61 -23.66 -17.32
CA PRO A 166 8.91 -22.38 -17.43
C PRO A 166 8.94 -21.77 -18.82
N LEU A 167 10.01 -21.96 -19.60
CA LEU A 167 10.08 -21.51 -20.98
C LEU A 167 9.07 -22.24 -21.89
N LEU A 168 8.80 -23.52 -21.65
CA LEU A 168 7.73 -24.26 -22.34
C LEU A 168 6.36 -23.66 -22.02
N THR A 169 6.09 -23.32 -20.75
CA THR A 169 4.85 -22.63 -20.35
C THR A 169 4.69 -21.31 -21.10
N VAL A 170 5.76 -20.51 -21.18
CA VAL A 170 5.75 -19.26 -21.96
C VAL A 170 5.44 -19.54 -23.43
N GLY A 171 6.06 -20.56 -24.03
CA GLY A 171 5.78 -20.98 -25.41
C GLY A 171 4.31 -21.36 -25.62
N ASN A 172 3.73 -22.13 -24.71
CA ASN A 172 2.32 -22.52 -24.77
C ASN A 172 1.35 -21.32 -24.67
N LEU A 173 1.68 -20.32 -23.86
CA LEU A 173 0.85 -19.12 -23.70
C LEU A 173 0.75 -18.28 -24.97
N VAL A 174 1.81 -18.22 -25.77
CA VAL A 174 1.88 -17.38 -26.97
C VAL A 174 1.69 -18.15 -28.28
N GLY A 175 1.82 -19.48 -28.25
CA GLY A 175 1.56 -20.38 -29.37
C GLY A 175 2.50 -20.10 -30.55
N ALA A 176 1.93 -19.80 -31.71
CA ALA A 176 2.69 -19.53 -32.95
C ALA A 176 3.73 -18.39 -32.80
N ASP A 177 3.50 -17.45 -31.88
CA ASP A 177 4.40 -16.32 -31.61
C ASP A 177 5.59 -16.67 -30.68
N ALA A 178 5.77 -17.95 -30.32
CA ALA A 178 6.78 -18.37 -29.35
C ALA A 178 8.20 -17.91 -29.70
N ARG A 179 8.64 -18.14 -30.94
CA ARG A 179 10.00 -17.75 -31.39
C ARG A 179 10.27 -16.25 -31.27
N PRO A 180 9.47 -15.34 -31.88
CA PRO A 180 9.73 -13.91 -31.76
C PRO A 180 9.59 -13.38 -30.32
N VAL A 181 8.63 -13.89 -29.54
CA VAL A 181 8.46 -13.49 -28.13
C VAL A 181 9.66 -13.89 -27.28
N MET A 182 10.19 -15.11 -27.46
CA MET A 182 11.37 -15.57 -26.72
C MET A 182 12.61 -14.72 -27.02
N GLU A 183 12.78 -14.30 -28.27
CA GLU A 183 13.89 -13.44 -28.66
C GLU A 183 13.79 -12.04 -28.03
N GLN A 184 12.59 -11.45 -28.06
CA GLN A 184 12.32 -10.19 -27.38
C GLN A 184 12.51 -10.30 -25.86
N LEU A 185 12.14 -11.42 -25.25
CA LEU A 185 12.37 -11.68 -23.83
C LEU A 185 13.87 -11.74 -23.50
N ARG A 186 14.68 -12.44 -24.31
CA ARG A 186 16.15 -12.49 -24.12
C ARG A 186 16.75 -11.09 -24.14
N SER A 187 16.39 -10.30 -25.15
CA SER A 187 16.84 -8.91 -25.26
C SER A 187 16.37 -8.06 -24.07
N ARG A 188 15.09 -8.15 -23.69
CA ARG A 188 14.52 -7.33 -22.60
C ARG A 188 15.05 -7.70 -21.22
N LEU A 189 15.39 -8.97 -20.99
CA LEU A 189 15.93 -9.47 -19.73
C LEU A 189 17.46 -9.46 -19.69
N ASP A 190 18.10 -9.17 -20.82
CA ASP A 190 19.55 -9.16 -20.99
C ASP A 190 20.18 -10.49 -20.55
N THR A 191 19.74 -11.59 -21.20
CA THR A 191 20.18 -12.94 -20.85
C THR A 191 20.20 -13.89 -22.04
N GLU A 192 21.26 -14.69 -22.13
CA GLU A 192 21.38 -15.77 -23.11
C GLU A 192 20.60 -17.03 -22.67
N ASN A 193 20.58 -17.31 -21.35
CA ASN A 193 19.88 -18.45 -20.76
C ASN A 193 18.55 -18.03 -20.12
N LEU A 194 17.53 -17.91 -20.98
CA LEU A 194 16.18 -17.49 -20.57
C LEU A 194 15.54 -18.44 -19.56
N GLU A 195 15.73 -19.75 -19.71
CA GLU A 195 15.16 -20.76 -18.81
C GLU A 195 15.71 -20.62 -17.38
N ALA A 196 17.04 -20.49 -17.23
CA ALA A 196 17.65 -20.26 -15.94
C ALA A 196 17.16 -18.96 -15.29
N ARG A 197 16.99 -17.90 -16.09
CA ARG A 197 16.48 -16.60 -15.61
C ARG A 197 15.03 -16.70 -15.11
N LEU A 198 14.17 -17.43 -15.83
CA LEU A 198 12.79 -17.67 -15.42
C LEU A 198 12.73 -18.52 -14.14
N ARG A 199 13.51 -19.60 -14.06
CA ARG A 199 13.60 -20.42 -12.85
C ARG A 199 14.05 -19.62 -11.63
N GLN A 200 15.03 -18.73 -11.80
CA GLN A 200 15.49 -17.85 -10.71
C GLN A 200 14.39 -16.89 -10.24
N ALA A 201 13.51 -16.44 -11.14
CA ALA A 201 12.40 -15.55 -10.81
C ALA A 201 11.21 -16.27 -10.13
N CYS A 202 11.17 -17.60 -10.16
CA CYS A 202 10.11 -18.44 -9.60
C CYS A 202 10.58 -19.16 -8.32
N PRO A 203 10.52 -18.52 -7.14
CA PRO A 203 10.89 -19.15 -5.87
C PRO A 203 9.93 -20.30 -5.54
N LEU A 204 10.49 -21.48 -5.27
CA LEU A 204 9.72 -22.67 -4.93
C LEU A 204 9.20 -22.71 -3.48
N LYS A 205 9.65 -21.76 -2.64
CA LYS A 205 9.19 -21.64 -1.26
C LYS A 205 8.02 -20.67 -1.19
N LEU A 206 6.81 -21.21 -1.24
CA LEU A 206 5.58 -20.44 -1.28
C LEU A 206 5.12 -20.04 0.12
N THR A 207 4.46 -18.89 0.21
CA THR A 207 4.05 -18.23 1.46
C THR A 207 2.60 -17.81 1.36
N LEU A 208 1.80 -18.16 2.38
CA LEU A 208 0.44 -17.65 2.51
C LEU A 208 0.47 -16.23 3.07
N HIS A 209 0.02 -15.26 2.27
CA HIS A 209 -0.10 -13.89 2.72
C HIS A 209 -1.19 -13.72 3.80
N ALA A 210 -1.09 -12.68 4.64
CA ALA A 210 -2.01 -12.43 5.74
C ALA A 210 -3.46 -12.26 5.29
N GLU A 211 -3.67 -11.62 4.13
CA GLU A 211 -4.98 -11.46 3.51
C GLU A 211 -5.63 -12.83 3.22
N MET A 212 -4.85 -13.78 2.73
CA MET A 212 -5.32 -15.13 2.43
C MET A 212 -5.56 -15.96 3.71
N GLN A 213 -4.79 -15.70 4.78
CA GLN A 213 -5.06 -16.31 6.09
C GLN A 213 -6.43 -15.88 6.66
N LEU A 214 -6.83 -14.63 6.44
CA LEU A 214 -8.16 -14.15 6.82
C LEU A 214 -9.27 -14.78 5.98
N VAL A 215 -9.05 -14.97 4.67
CA VAL A 215 -9.99 -15.71 3.83
C VAL A 215 -10.20 -17.12 4.38
N VAL A 216 -9.10 -17.86 4.60
CA VAL A 216 -9.11 -19.22 5.16
C VAL A 216 -9.85 -19.26 6.51
N PHE A 217 -9.62 -18.27 7.37
CA PHE A 217 -10.28 -18.18 8.66
C PHE A 217 -11.80 -18.13 8.50
N TYR A 218 -12.33 -17.28 7.63
CA TYR A 218 -13.77 -17.17 7.42
C TYR A 218 -14.37 -18.37 6.69
N GLU A 219 -13.64 -18.97 5.74
CA GLU A 219 -14.05 -20.23 5.11
C GLU A 219 -14.20 -21.36 6.13
N SER A 220 -13.26 -21.44 7.07
CA SER A 220 -13.26 -22.47 8.13
C SER A 220 -14.26 -22.18 9.26
N ASN A 221 -14.88 -21.00 9.27
CA ASN A 221 -15.81 -20.56 10.31
C ASN A 221 -17.08 -19.96 9.69
N PRO A 222 -17.88 -20.73 8.92
CA PRO A 222 -19.02 -20.20 8.17
C PRO A 222 -20.13 -19.61 9.06
N THR A 223 -20.18 -20.01 10.34
CA THR A 223 -21.11 -19.44 11.33
C THR A 223 -20.71 -18.05 11.80
N ARG A 224 -19.47 -17.61 11.54
CA ARG A 224 -19.03 -16.25 11.84
C ARG A 224 -19.49 -15.32 10.72
N ASN A 225 -20.53 -14.54 11.01
CA ASN A 225 -20.96 -13.49 10.13
C ASN A 225 -19.86 -12.42 9.98
N VAL A 226 -19.40 -12.22 8.75
CA VAL A 226 -18.52 -11.12 8.39
C VAL A 226 -19.33 -9.82 8.48
N CYS A 227 -19.30 -9.16 9.65
CA CYS A 227 -20.02 -7.91 9.88
C CYS A 227 -19.57 -6.81 8.91
N MET A 228 -18.27 -6.77 8.59
CA MET A 228 -17.70 -5.88 7.58
C MET A 228 -16.87 -6.70 6.62
N ARG A 229 -17.21 -6.68 5.33
CA ARG A 229 -16.44 -7.37 4.27
C ARG A 229 -15.19 -6.58 3.89
N PHE A 230 -14.51 -6.03 4.89
CA PHE A 230 -13.33 -5.20 4.75
C PHE A 230 -12.19 -5.75 5.59
N ILE A 231 -11.02 -5.87 4.97
CA ILE A 231 -9.78 -6.31 5.60
C ILE A 231 -8.86 -5.10 5.76
N GLY A 232 -8.58 -4.74 7.01
CA GLY A 232 -7.53 -3.79 7.37
C GLY A 232 -6.17 -4.46 7.41
N THR A 233 -5.29 -4.12 6.47
CA THR A 233 -3.90 -4.63 6.42
C THR A 233 -2.89 -3.49 6.59
N SER A 234 -1.73 -3.80 7.19
CA SER A 234 -0.65 -2.81 7.39
C SER A 234 0.02 -2.35 6.09
N LYS A 235 -0.17 -3.11 5.00
CA LYS A 235 0.23 -2.81 3.62
C LYS A 235 -0.98 -3.00 2.71
N LYS A 236 -1.05 -2.28 1.57
CA LYS A 236 -2.03 -2.58 0.52
C LYS A 236 -1.93 -4.05 0.09
N ALA A 237 -3.01 -4.61 -0.40
CA ALA A 237 -2.99 -5.98 -0.91
C ALA A 237 -2.04 -6.11 -2.10
N CYS A 238 -1.42 -7.28 -2.25
CA CYS A 238 -0.72 -7.59 -3.49
C CYS A 238 -1.70 -7.83 -4.65
N PHE A 239 -1.19 -7.85 -5.89
CA PHE A 239 -2.02 -8.13 -7.06
C PHE A 239 -2.80 -9.44 -6.91
N LEU A 240 -2.11 -10.52 -6.50
CA LEU A 240 -2.69 -11.86 -6.38
C LEU A 240 -3.74 -11.95 -5.27
N CYS A 241 -3.49 -11.34 -4.11
CA CYS A 241 -4.47 -11.29 -3.02
C CYS A 241 -5.73 -10.52 -3.43
N ASP A 242 -5.55 -9.32 -4.01
CA ASP A 242 -6.67 -8.48 -4.48
C ASP A 242 -7.53 -9.22 -5.52
N ARG A 243 -6.90 -9.84 -6.52
CA ARG A 243 -7.63 -10.59 -7.56
C ARG A 243 -8.32 -11.83 -7.03
N TYR A 244 -7.65 -12.60 -6.16
CA TYR A 244 -8.27 -13.76 -5.54
C TYR A 244 -9.55 -13.38 -4.77
N MET A 245 -9.48 -12.34 -3.91
CA MET A 245 -10.62 -11.91 -3.11
C MET A 245 -11.81 -11.42 -3.96
N ARG A 246 -11.55 -10.80 -5.12
CA ARG A 246 -12.62 -10.37 -6.05
C ARG A 246 -13.40 -11.53 -6.65
N HIS A 247 -12.71 -12.64 -6.92
CA HIS A 247 -13.35 -13.86 -7.42
C HIS A 247 -13.97 -14.70 -6.30
N HIS A 248 -13.67 -14.39 -5.04
CA HIS A 248 -14.09 -15.16 -3.88
C HIS A 248 -15.56 -14.87 -3.46
N PRO A 249 -16.36 -15.91 -3.12
CA PRO A 249 -17.76 -15.73 -2.71
C PRO A 249 -17.98 -14.84 -1.48
N LEU A 250 -17.01 -14.82 -0.54
CA LEU A 250 -17.07 -13.94 0.64
C LEU A 250 -17.06 -12.44 0.29
N ARG A 251 -16.62 -12.08 -0.93
CA ARG A 251 -16.50 -10.69 -1.41
C ARG A 251 -15.77 -9.77 -0.41
N LEU A 252 -14.71 -10.29 0.23
CA LEU A 252 -13.85 -9.51 1.10
C LEU A 252 -13.11 -8.46 0.25
N GLN A 253 -12.97 -7.26 0.81
CA GLN A 253 -12.30 -6.16 0.14
C GLN A 253 -11.15 -5.66 1.01
N THR A 254 -10.06 -5.24 0.36
CA THR A 254 -9.08 -4.36 0.98
C THR A 254 -9.27 -2.98 0.39
N SER A 255 -8.74 -1.95 1.01
CA SER A 255 -9.00 -0.60 0.50
C SER A 255 -8.29 -0.31 -0.81
N ALA A 256 -7.18 -0.98 -1.08
CA ALA A 256 -6.37 -0.79 -2.27
C ALA A 256 -5.34 -1.91 -2.43
N SER A 257 -4.89 -2.07 -3.66
CA SER A 257 -3.80 -2.96 -4.04
C SER A 257 -2.59 -2.15 -4.53
N HIS A 258 -1.38 -2.60 -4.19
CA HIS A 258 -0.14 -2.01 -4.68
C HIS A 258 0.29 -2.59 -6.04
N GLN A 259 -0.50 -3.50 -6.63
CA GLN A 259 -0.31 -4.06 -7.98
C GLN A 259 1.01 -4.83 -8.20
N LYS A 260 1.77 -5.13 -7.15
CA LYS A 260 2.97 -5.97 -7.26
C LYS A 260 2.59 -7.43 -7.12
N ILE A 261 3.20 -8.24 -7.98
CA ILE A 261 3.11 -9.70 -7.99
C ILE A 261 4.23 -10.23 -7.09
N TYR A 262 3.89 -11.13 -6.18
CA TYR A 262 4.87 -11.86 -5.37
C TYR A 262 4.96 -13.28 -5.92
N PRO A 263 6.06 -13.66 -6.59
CA PRO A 263 6.22 -15.00 -7.15
C PRO A 263 6.18 -16.13 -6.11
N SER A 264 6.51 -15.83 -4.85
CA SER A 264 6.40 -16.77 -3.73
C SER A 264 5.00 -16.80 -3.11
N TRP A 265 3.98 -16.19 -3.73
CA TRP A 265 2.62 -16.20 -3.22
C TRP A 265 2.01 -17.59 -3.35
N MET A 266 1.23 -17.97 -2.35
CA MET A 266 0.48 -19.20 -2.32
C MET A 266 -1.02 -18.87 -2.27
N PRO A 267 -1.88 -19.56 -3.05
CA PRO A 267 -3.31 -19.51 -2.80
C PRO A 267 -3.62 -20.09 -1.41
N PRO A 268 -4.78 -19.74 -0.81
CA PRO A 268 -5.34 -20.47 0.33
C PRO A 268 -5.14 -21.98 0.14
N PRO A 269 -4.43 -22.67 1.06
CA PRO A 269 -4.19 -24.08 0.92
C PRO A 269 -5.54 -24.80 0.85
N TYR A 270 -5.64 -25.70 -0.13
CA TYR A 270 -6.78 -26.58 -0.32
C TYR A 270 -6.80 -27.59 0.83
N TYR A 271 -7.32 -27.17 1.99
CA TYR A 271 -7.75 -28.13 3.00
C TYR A 271 -8.87 -28.97 2.37
N GLU A 272 -9.00 -30.23 2.79
CA GLU A 272 -10.02 -31.19 2.36
C GLU A 272 -11.44 -30.65 2.56
N ILE A 273 -11.86 -29.73 1.71
CA ILE A 273 -13.21 -29.20 1.66
C ILE A 273 -13.77 -29.68 0.34
N THR A 274 -14.72 -30.58 0.45
CA THR A 274 -15.40 -31.29 -0.65
C THR A 274 -16.24 -30.37 -1.55
N GLN A 275 -16.22 -29.05 -1.34
CA GLN A 275 -17.06 -28.11 -2.07
C GLN A 275 -16.34 -27.51 -3.29
N THR A 276 -16.98 -27.70 -4.44
CA THR A 276 -16.64 -27.16 -5.75
C THR A 276 -16.54 -25.62 -5.79
N SER A 277 -17.17 -24.92 -4.84
CA SER A 277 -17.23 -23.44 -4.78
C SER A 277 -15.88 -22.75 -4.54
N ILE A 278 -14.90 -23.43 -3.94
CA ILE A 278 -13.58 -22.87 -3.56
C ILE A 278 -12.54 -23.04 -4.67
N ARG A 279 -12.72 -24.01 -5.58
CA ARG A 279 -11.86 -24.13 -6.79
C ARG A 279 -12.11 -22.99 -7.76
N THR A 280 -13.34 -22.48 -7.82
CA THR A 280 -13.75 -21.47 -8.80
C THR A 280 -12.92 -20.17 -8.70
N PRO A 281 -12.69 -19.57 -7.51
CA PRO A 281 -11.84 -18.39 -7.39
C PRO A 281 -10.42 -18.59 -7.90
N PHE A 282 -9.80 -19.73 -7.57
CA PHE A 282 -8.45 -20.04 -8.02
C PHE A 282 -8.40 -20.23 -9.55
N MET A 283 -9.32 -21.00 -10.12
CA MET A 283 -9.37 -21.21 -11.57
C MET A 283 -9.62 -19.91 -12.34
N LYS A 284 -10.51 -19.04 -11.83
CA LYS A 284 -10.75 -17.70 -12.40
C LYS A 284 -9.50 -16.83 -12.34
N LEU A 285 -8.80 -16.85 -11.21
CA LEU A 285 -7.53 -16.13 -11.05
C LEU A 285 -6.47 -16.66 -12.02
N SER A 286 -6.30 -17.98 -12.15
CA SER A 286 -5.34 -18.59 -13.07
C SER A 286 -5.62 -18.16 -14.51
N LYS A 287 -6.87 -18.25 -14.96
CA LYS A 287 -7.28 -17.78 -16.29
C LYS A 287 -6.96 -16.30 -16.50
N GLU A 288 -7.27 -15.43 -15.53
CA GLU A 288 -6.97 -14.00 -15.63
C GLU A 288 -5.46 -13.73 -15.71
N ILE A 289 -4.65 -14.47 -14.95
CA ILE A 289 -3.18 -14.37 -14.98
C ILE A 289 -2.65 -14.81 -16.34
N GLU A 290 -3.13 -15.92 -16.88
CA GLU A 290 -2.73 -16.41 -18.20
C GLU A 290 -3.09 -15.40 -19.29
N GLU A 291 -4.31 -14.89 -19.31
CA GLU A 291 -4.74 -13.85 -20.26
C GLU A 291 -3.88 -12.58 -20.16
N LEU A 292 -3.58 -12.13 -18.94
CA LEU A 292 -2.73 -10.96 -18.72
C LEU A 292 -1.29 -11.23 -19.17
N ALA A 293 -0.73 -12.39 -18.82
CA ALA A 293 0.62 -12.79 -19.20
C ALA A 293 0.75 -12.87 -20.72
N THR A 294 -0.20 -13.52 -21.40
CA THR A 294 -0.23 -13.59 -22.87
C THR A 294 -0.27 -12.21 -23.50
N ARG A 295 -1.12 -11.29 -22.99
CA ARG A 295 -1.15 -9.90 -23.50
C ARG A 295 0.17 -9.17 -23.29
N GLU A 296 0.76 -9.23 -22.10
CA GLU A 296 2.03 -8.54 -21.80
C GLU A 296 3.21 -9.15 -22.57
N LEU A 297 3.20 -10.46 -22.82
CA LEU A 297 4.19 -11.15 -23.65
C LEU A 297 4.09 -10.75 -25.13
N LYS A 298 2.87 -10.61 -25.66
CA LYS A 298 2.67 -10.25 -27.07
C LYS A 298 2.84 -8.76 -27.36
N HIS A 299 2.49 -7.89 -26.41
CA HIS A 299 2.38 -6.44 -26.67
C HIS A 299 3.19 -5.58 -25.70
N GLY A 300 3.59 -6.10 -24.55
CA GLY A 300 4.25 -5.33 -23.48
C GLY A 300 5.78 -5.32 -23.53
N LEU A 301 6.40 -6.18 -24.34
CA LEU A 301 7.86 -6.35 -24.38
C LEU A 301 8.60 -5.18 -25.04
N THR A 302 7.91 -4.34 -25.82
CA THR A 302 8.50 -3.15 -26.45
C THR A 302 8.22 -1.86 -25.66
N VAL A 303 7.26 -1.88 -24.73
CA VAL A 303 6.90 -0.73 -23.90
C VAL A 303 7.99 -0.45 -22.86
N PRO A 304 8.31 0.81 -22.52
CA PRO A 304 9.24 1.11 -21.43
C PRO A 304 8.88 0.39 -20.13
N ARG A 305 9.88 -0.03 -19.35
CA ARG A 305 9.64 -0.68 -18.05
C ARG A 305 8.81 0.26 -17.17
N ARG A 306 7.75 -0.27 -16.55
CA ARG A 306 6.97 0.49 -15.56
C ARG A 306 7.90 0.93 -14.44
N LEU A 307 7.74 2.18 -14.00
CA LEU A 307 8.43 2.71 -12.83
C LEU A 307 8.20 1.80 -11.62
N TRP A 308 9.25 1.57 -10.85
CA TRP A 308 9.21 0.70 -9.69
C TRP A 308 8.30 1.27 -8.61
N ASN A 309 7.14 0.64 -8.40
CA ASN A 309 6.25 1.00 -7.30
C ASN A 309 6.80 0.41 -5.99
N HIS A 310 7.23 1.26 -5.06
CA HIS A 310 7.62 0.80 -3.73
C HIS A 310 6.41 0.24 -2.98
N ASP A 311 6.51 -1.00 -2.47
CA ASP A 311 5.47 -1.66 -1.66
C ASP A 311 5.04 -0.85 -0.42
N SER A 312 5.85 0.12 -0.02
CA SER A 312 5.64 0.95 1.17
C SER A 312 5.08 2.35 0.89
N THR A 313 5.00 2.81 -0.37
CA THR A 313 4.33 4.08 -0.73
C THR A 313 2.81 3.93 -0.83
N ALA A 314 2.33 2.69 -0.74
CA ALA A 314 0.98 2.32 -0.41
C ALA A 314 0.63 2.77 1.03
N GLY A 315 0.02 3.97 1.18
CA GLY A 315 -0.43 4.53 2.45
C GLY A 315 -1.41 3.62 3.21
N PRO A 316 -1.78 3.98 4.46
CA PRO A 316 -2.96 3.38 5.06
C PRO A 316 -4.14 3.56 4.10
N SER A 317 -5.05 2.63 4.24
CA SER A 317 -6.20 2.40 3.42
C SER A 317 -7.21 3.54 3.26
N LEU A 318 -6.87 4.74 3.73
CA LEU A 318 -7.73 5.90 3.84
C LEU A 318 -7.08 7.02 3.03
N THR A 319 -7.75 7.35 1.93
CA THR A 319 -7.45 8.42 0.98
C THR A 319 -7.32 9.78 1.71
N ALA A 320 -6.75 10.78 1.02
CA ALA A 320 -6.43 12.14 1.49
C ALA A 320 -7.54 12.89 2.27
N THR A 321 -8.77 12.40 2.29
CA THR A 321 -9.91 12.90 3.08
C THR A 321 -9.76 12.73 4.60
N ALA A 322 -8.85 11.88 5.08
CA ALA A 322 -8.64 11.68 6.51
C ALA A 322 -7.89 12.84 7.20
N THR A 323 -7.19 13.69 6.45
CA THR A 323 -6.35 14.77 7.00
C THR A 323 -6.98 16.16 6.96
N VAL A 324 -8.18 16.29 6.40
CA VAL A 324 -8.92 17.57 6.38
C VAL A 324 -9.82 17.65 7.62
N PRO A 325 -9.74 18.72 8.43
CA PRO A 325 -10.75 19.03 9.45
C PRO A 325 -12.15 19.06 8.82
N THR A 326 -13.19 18.68 9.56
CA THR A 326 -14.58 18.56 9.04
C THR A 326 -15.20 19.92 8.66
N GLU A 327 -14.50 21.04 8.85
CA GLU A 327 -14.98 22.38 8.47
C GLU A 327 -14.69 22.70 7.01
N LEU A 328 -15.61 22.30 6.11
CA LEU A 328 -16.09 23.04 4.93
C LEU A 328 -17.01 22.10 4.12
N ARG A 329 -18.22 21.85 4.62
CA ARG A 329 -19.32 21.34 3.77
C ARG A 329 -20.62 22.12 3.92
N SER A 330 -20.53 23.29 4.55
CA SER A 330 -21.58 24.30 4.56
C SER A 330 -21.13 25.42 3.64
N GLU A 331 -21.49 25.29 2.37
CA GLU A 331 -21.83 26.34 1.40
C GLU A 331 -21.66 25.75 -0.01
N GLY A 332 -22.78 25.64 -0.73
CA GLY A 332 -22.83 25.08 -2.08
C GLY A 332 -23.81 23.93 -2.29
N ALA A 333 -24.81 23.73 -1.42
CA ALA A 333 -26.02 23.01 -1.80
C ALA A 333 -26.89 23.94 -2.65
N SER A 334 -26.50 24.16 -3.91
CA SER A 334 -27.40 24.72 -4.91
C SER A 334 -27.90 23.59 -5.80
N GLN A 335 -29.23 23.56 -5.94
CA GLN A 335 -30.02 22.45 -6.47
C GLN A 335 -29.56 21.98 -7.86
N ARG A 336 -29.35 20.66 -7.99
CA ARG A 336 -29.64 19.95 -9.25
C ARG A 336 -30.63 18.83 -8.96
N LYS A 337 -31.88 19.15 -9.29
CA LYS A 337 -33.04 18.28 -9.36
C LYS A 337 -32.74 17.17 -10.37
N ILE A 338 -32.58 15.93 -9.92
CA ILE A 338 -32.58 14.75 -10.80
C ILE A 338 -34.02 14.24 -10.79
N THR A 339 -34.70 14.44 -11.92
CA THR A 339 -36.00 13.84 -12.23
C THR A 339 -35.84 12.34 -12.37
N ALA A 340 -36.61 11.59 -11.59
CA ALA A 340 -36.82 10.17 -11.78
C ALA A 340 -37.53 9.94 -13.13
N VAL A 341 -37.02 8.98 -13.90
CA VAL A 341 -37.80 8.32 -14.95
C VAL A 341 -37.71 6.84 -14.63
N ASP A 342 -38.84 6.33 -14.15
CA ASP A 342 -39.18 4.91 -14.12
C ASP A 342 -39.09 4.35 -15.53
N SER A 343 -38.52 3.15 -15.68
CA SER A 343 -39.04 2.23 -16.69
C SER A 343 -38.82 0.79 -16.27
N SER A 344 -39.94 0.09 -16.26
CA SER A 344 -40.20 -1.25 -15.77
C SER A 344 -39.57 -2.35 -16.62
N CYS A 345 -39.35 -3.48 -15.95
CA CYS A 345 -39.06 -4.78 -16.53
C CYS A 345 -40.34 -5.39 -17.12
N SER A 346 -40.25 -5.98 -18.32
CA SER A 346 -41.09 -7.08 -18.84
C SER A 346 -40.49 -7.51 -20.19
N GLU A 347 -39.85 -8.67 -20.27
CA GLU A 347 -40.44 -9.95 -20.71
C GLU A 347 -40.43 -10.15 -22.24
N ASP A 348 -39.87 -11.30 -22.60
CA ASP A 348 -40.20 -12.20 -23.71
C ASP A 348 -39.68 -12.01 -25.15
N SER A 349 -39.09 -13.16 -25.60
CA SER A 349 -39.04 -13.76 -26.94
C SER A 349 -38.20 -13.01 -28.00
N GLU A 350 -37.27 -13.59 -28.75
CA GLU A 350 -36.95 -14.97 -29.17
C GLU A 350 -35.43 -15.25 -29.10
#